data_AF-A0A1F3JZW0-F1
#
_entry.id   AF-A0A1F3JZW0-F1
#
_cell.length_a   1.000
_cell.length_b   1.000
_cell.length_c   1.000
_cell.angle_alpha   90.00
_cell.angle_beta   90.00
_cell.angle_gamma   90.00
#
_symmetry.space_group_name_H-M   'P 1'
#
loop_
_entity.id
_entity.type
_entity.pdbx_description
1 polymer ?
#
loop_
_entity_poly.entity_id
_entity_poly.type
_entity_poly.pdbx_seq_one_letter_code
_entity_poly.pdbx_strand_id
1 'polypeptide(L)'
;MANFNSHLSQAKRNLKFLGEIDTGKSVDWKVTVAFYTALHLINAHVAISANLHYITHRDLDLFLNPNNKMSLCKVDDDTFVNYKTLLNLSRRSRYLLNDGTPHLDSESEHLTFEKHYKKALKNLNHIMEFMTNKYDNEFNVTEITSINFEELKYFKNISVNV
;
A
#
# COMPACT_ATOMS: atom_id res chain seq x y z
N MET A 1 8.04 -13.48 -16.67
CA MET A 1 8.20 -12.94 -15.31
C MET A 1 7.66 -11.51 -15.30
N ALA A 2 7.07 -11.04 -14.21
CA ALA A 2 6.44 -9.71 -14.20
C ALA A 2 7.51 -8.61 -14.28
N ASN A 3 7.34 -7.68 -15.23
CA ASN A 3 8.21 -6.52 -15.38
C ASN A 3 7.55 -5.27 -14.77
N PHE A 4 8.24 -4.13 -14.83
CA PHE A 4 7.74 -2.83 -14.36
C PHE A 4 6.30 -2.55 -14.84
N ASN A 5 6.05 -2.63 -16.15
CA ASN A 5 4.74 -2.34 -16.74
C ASN A 5 3.65 -3.32 -16.28
N SER A 6 3.99 -4.59 -16.11
CA SER A 6 3.06 -5.61 -15.62
C SER A 6 2.61 -5.31 -14.18
N HIS A 7 3.56 -4.92 -13.32
CA HIS A 7 3.28 -4.54 -11.94
C HIS A 7 2.49 -3.23 -11.86
N LEU A 8 2.88 -2.21 -12.62
CA LEU A 8 2.15 -0.94 -12.67
C LEU A 8 0.71 -1.14 -13.14
N SER A 9 0.50 -1.98 -14.15
CA SER A 9 -0.84 -2.33 -14.63
C SER A 9 -1.68 -3.02 -13.56
N GLN A 10 -1.09 -3.93 -12.78
CA GLN A 10 -1.79 -4.58 -11.67
C GLN A 10 -2.12 -3.58 -10.55
N ALA A 11 -1.21 -2.67 -10.21
CA ALA A 11 -1.46 -1.61 -9.23
C ALA A 11 -2.63 -0.71 -9.67
N LYS A 12 -2.69 -0.32 -10.95
CA LYS A 12 -3.79 0.48 -11.51
C LYS A 12 -5.13 -0.26 -11.46
N ARG A 13 -5.15 -1.57 -11.76
CA ARG A 13 -6.35 -2.40 -11.58
C ARG A 13 -6.79 -2.46 -10.12
N ASN A 14 -5.86 -2.61 -9.18
CA ASN A 14 -6.18 -2.62 -7.76
C ASN A 14 -6.71 -1.27 -7.27
N LEU A 15 -6.21 -0.14 -7.77
CA LEU A 15 -6.76 1.19 -7.47
C LEU A 15 -8.20 1.32 -7.94
N LYS A 16 -8.49 0.88 -9.18
CA LYS A 16 -9.86 0.84 -9.70
C LYS A 16 -10.77 -0.01 -8.81
N PHE A 17 -10.31 -1.22 -8.47
CA PHE A 17 -11.03 -2.13 -7.59
C PHE A 17 -11.26 -1.53 -6.20
N LEU A 18 -10.29 -0.78 -5.65
CA LEU A 18 -10.44 -0.10 -4.36
C LEU A 18 -11.61 0.88 -4.37
N GLY A 19 -11.77 1.67 -5.44
CA GLY A 19 -12.92 2.56 -5.61
C GLY A 19 -14.24 1.79 -5.75
N GLU A 20 -14.23 0.66 -6.46
CA GLU A 20 -15.42 -0.19 -6.64
C GLU A 20 -15.91 -0.81 -5.32
N ILE A 21 -14.98 -1.23 -4.44
CA ILE A 21 -15.34 -1.82 -3.14
C ILE A 21 -15.51 -0.81 -2.01
N ASP A 22 -15.25 0.48 -2.27
CA ASP A 22 -15.27 1.51 -1.25
C ASP A 22 -16.63 1.61 -0.54
N THR A 23 -17.75 1.47 -1.25
CA THR A 23 -19.10 1.53 -0.64
C THR A 23 -19.43 0.31 0.23
N GLY A 24 -18.63 -0.75 0.17
CA GLY A 24 -18.82 -1.96 0.96
C GLY A 24 -18.47 -1.79 2.44
N LYS A 25 -18.98 -2.70 3.30
CA LYS A 25 -18.69 -2.71 4.75
C LYS A 25 -17.34 -3.36 5.10
N SER A 26 -16.70 -4.01 4.14
CA SER A 26 -15.48 -4.81 4.35
C SER A 26 -14.22 -3.94 4.40
N VAL A 27 -14.01 -3.27 5.53
CA VAL A 27 -12.85 -2.36 5.72
C VAL A 27 -11.51 -3.10 5.65
N ASP A 28 -11.47 -4.34 6.12
CA ASP A 28 -10.34 -5.27 6.00
C ASP A 28 -9.92 -5.48 4.54
N TRP A 29 -10.87 -5.65 3.63
CA TRP A 29 -10.61 -5.79 2.21
C TRP A 29 -10.11 -4.49 1.58
N LYS A 30 -10.65 -3.33 1.98
CA LYS A 30 -10.16 -2.03 1.50
C LYS A 30 -8.70 -1.78 1.90
N VAL A 31 -8.33 -2.07 3.14
CA VAL A 31 -6.94 -2.00 3.62
C VAL A 31 -6.06 -3.00 2.87
N THR A 32 -6.55 -4.22 2.66
CA THR A 32 -5.82 -5.27 1.95
C THR A 32 -5.52 -4.87 0.51
N VAL A 33 -6.51 -4.35 -0.21
CA VAL A 33 -6.33 -3.86 -1.59
C VAL A 33 -5.34 -2.70 -1.63
N ALA A 34 -5.44 -1.74 -0.70
CA ALA A 34 -4.49 -0.63 -0.63
C ALA A 34 -3.03 -1.13 -0.46
N PHE A 35 -2.80 -2.12 0.38
CA PHE A 35 -1.48 -2.75 0.51
C PHE A 35 -1.05 -3.47 -0.76
N TYR A 36 -1.90 -4.28 -1.40
CA TYR A 36 -1.51 -4.99 -2.62
C TYR A 36 -1.25 -4.03 -3.79
N THR A 37 -1.91 -2.88 -3.83
CA THR A 37 -1.54 -1.77 -4.73
C THR A 37 -0.10 -1.32 -4.46
N ALA A 38 0.22 -0.96 -3.22
CA ALA A 38 1.57 -0.53 -2.83
C ALA A 38 2.63 -1.61 -3.12
N LEU A 39 2.33 -2.88 -2.85
CA LEU A 39 3.20 -4.01 -3.14
C LEU A 39 3.56 -4.06 -4.62
N HIS A 40 2.59 -3.90 -5.51
CA HIS A 40 2.85 -3.90 -6.94
C HIS A 40 3.63 -2.67 -7.39
N LEU A 41 3.36 -1.49 -6.83
CA LEU A 41 4.16 -0.29 -7.10
C LEU A 41 5.63 -0.47 -6.70
N ILE A 42 5.86 -1.00 -5.50
CA ILE A 42 7.20 -1.30 -5.00
C ILE A 42 7.88 -2.39 -5.84
N ASN A 43 7.18 -3.46 -6.21
CA ASN A 43 7.75 -4.47 -7.11
C ASN A 43 8.04 -3.92 -8.51
N ALA A 44 7.27 -2.95 -9.00
CA ALA A 44 7.62 -2.23 -10.22
C ALA A 44 8.96 -1.49 -10.03
N HIS A 45 9.10 -0.72 -8.94
CA HIS A 45 10.35 -0.05 -8.56
C HIS A 45 11.53 -1.02 -8.54
N VAL A 46 11.39 -2.19 -7.90
CA VAL A 46 12.51 -3.14 -7.84
C VAL A 46 12.82 -3.77 -9.19
N ALA A 47 11.79 -4.11 -9.98
CA ALA A 47 11.96 -4.68 -11.31
C ALA A 47 12.75 -3.74 -12.24
N ILE A 48 12.53 -2.43 -12.17
CA ILE A 48 13.27 -1.47 -13.00
C ILE A 48 14.62 -1.09 -12.40
N SER A 49 14.75 -1.00 -11.07
CA SER A 49 15.99 -0.55 -10.42
C SER A 49 17.05 -1.65 -10.27
N ALA A 50 16.65 -2.90 -10.11
CA ALA A 50 17.56 -4.02 -9.85
C ALA A 50 17.41 -5.19 -10.83
N ASN A 51 16.49 -5.09 -11.81
CA ASN A 51 16.16 -6.18 -12.74
C ASN A 51 15.77 -7.50 -12.03
N LEU A 52 15.12 -7.38 -10.87
CA LEU A 52 14.61 -8.50 -10.09
C LEU A 52 13.09 -8.61 -10.29
N HIS A 53 12.63 -9.73 -10.83
CA HIS A 53 11.23 -9.90 -11.27
C HIS A 53 10.36 -10.73 -10.29
N TYR A 54 10.95 -11.26 -9.23
CA TYR A 54 10.25 -11.94 -8.15
C TYR A 54 11.01 -11.71 -6.85
N ILE A 55 10.30 -11.20 -5.85
CA ILE A 55 10.87 -10.87 -4.55
C ILE A 55 9.84 -11.23 -3.49
N THR A 56 10.27 -11.91 -2.44
CA THR A 56 9.38 -12.22 -1.32
C THR A 56 9.14 -10.97 -0.46
N HIS A 57 8.07 -10.95 0.32
CA HIS A 57 7.83 -9.85 1.27
C HIS A 57 8.99 -9.65 2.26
N ARG A 58 9.70 -10.74 2.61
CA ARG A 58 10.87 -10.70 3.48
C ARG A 58 12.05 -10.02 2.80
N ASP A 59 12.26 -10.31 1.53
CA ASP A 59 13.38 -9.77 0.76
C ASP A 59 13.18 -8.28 0.45
N LEU A 60 11.93 -7.82 0.27
CA LEU A 60 11.63 -6.39 0.09
C LEU A 60 12.13 -5.53 1.26
N ASP A 61 12.15 -6.05 2.49
CA ASP A 61 12.70 -5.32 3.63
C ASP A 61 14.20 -5.04 3.45
N LEU A 62 14.96 -6.05 2.99
CA LEU A 62 16.40 -5.93 2.75
C LEU A 62 16.70 -5.00 1.57
N PHE A 63 15.89 -5.09 0.52
CA PHE A 63 16.11 -4.38 -0.74
C PHE A 63 15.60 -2.95 -0.76
N LEU A 64 14.69 -2.56 0.13
CA LEU A 64 14.15 -1.20 0.18
C LEU A 64 14.79 -0.36 1.29
N ASN A 65 15.28 -1.01 2.35
CA ASN A 65 15.75 -0.32 3.56
C ASN A 65 16.87 0.70 3.23
N PRO A 66 16.64 2.01 3.45
CA PRO A 66 17.60 3.07 3.16
C PRO A 66 18.91 2.93 3.94
N ASN A 67 18.81 2.41 5.17
CA ASN A 67 19.94 2.23 6.09
C ASN A 67 20.76 0.98 5.78
N ASN A 68 20.26 0.06 4.95
CA ASN A 68 21.03 -1.10 4.52
C ASN A 68 22.01 -0.70 3.42
N LYS A 69 23.32 -0.74 3.69
CA LYS A 69 24.36 -0.41 2.69
C LYS A 69 24.32 -1.31 1.45
N MET A 70 23.85 -2.54 1.59
CA MET A 70 23.76 -3.54 0.51
C MET A 70 22.42 -3.51 -0.25
N SER A 71 21.53 -2.59 0.09
CA SER A 71 20.22 -2.48 -0.56
C SER A 71 20.37 -2.02 -2.02
N LEU A 72 19.81 -2.82 -2.94
CA LEU A 72 19.94 -2.65 -4.39
C LEU A 72 18.94 -1.63 -4.96
N CYS A 73 17.81 -1.41 -4.30
CA CYS A 73 16.74 -0.54 -4.76
C CYS A 73 16.19 0.27 -3.58
N LYS A 74 17.09 1.02 -2.94
CA LYS A 74 16.74 1.92 -1.85
C LYS A 74 15.64 2.89 -2.25
N VAL A 75 14.71 3.06 -1.35
CA VAL A 75 13.76 4.18 -1.33
C VAL A 75 14.16 5.13 -0.20
N ASP A 76 13.59 6.33 -0.16
CA ASP A 76 13.75 7.24 0.96
C ASP A 76 13.09 6.70 2.25
N ASP A 77 13.49 7.26 3.40
CA ASP A 77 13.00 6.84 4.72
C ASP A 77 11.47 6.88 4.81
N ASP A 78 10.85 7.94 4.29
CA ASP A 78 9.41 8.10 4.34
C ASP A 78 8.70 7.02 3.51
N THR A 79 9.12 6.78 2.27
CA THR A 79 8.57 5.72 1.42
C THR A 79 8.71 4.35 2.09
N PHE A 80 9.86 4.07 2.70
CA PHE A 80 10.10 2.81 3.41
C PHE A 80 9.15 2.63 4.60
N VAL A 81 9.03 3.66 5.46
CA VAL A 81 8.14 3.65 6.62
C VAL A 81 6.68 3.49 6.20
N ASN A 82 6.25 4.19 5.14
CA ASN A 82 4.89 4.09 4.63
C ASN A 82 4.56 2.68 4.12
N TYR A 83 5.50 2.05 3.39
CA TYR A 83 5.35 0.67 2.93
C TYR A 83 5.26 -0.33 4.09
N LYS A 84 6.13 -0.21 5.09
CA LYS A 84 6.11 -1.07 6.29
C LYS A 84 4.82 -0.93 7.08
N THR A 85 4.31 0.30 7.18
CA THR A 85 3.02 0.59 7.83
C THR A 85 1.88 -0.11 7.10
N LEU A 86 1.81 -0.03 5.77
CA LEU A 86 0.79 -0.75 4.98
C LEU A 86 0.89 -2.27 5.12
N LEU A 87 2.10 -2.82 5.13
CA LEU A 87 2.32 -4.26 5.35
C LEU A 87 1.72 -4.70 6.69
N ASN A 88 1.98 -3.94 7.77
CA ASN A 88 1.46 -4.26 9.10
C ASN A 88 -0.07 -4.15 9.15
N LEU A 89 -0.65 -3.06 8.60
CA LEU A 89 -2.10 -2.91 8.50
C LEU A 89 -2.75 -4.06 7.71
N SER A 90 -2.15 -4.49 6.60
CA SER A 90 -2.64 -5.63 5.84
C SER A 90 -2.55 -6.95 6.59
N ARG A 91 -1.50 -7.15 7.41
CA ARG A 91 -1.39 -8.34 8.27
C ARG A 91 -2.47 -8.33 9.34
N ARG A 92 -2.71 -7.18 9.99
CA ARG A 92 -3.85 -7.00 10.91
C ARG A 92 -5.18 -7.35 10.24
N SER A 93 -5.44 -6.81 9.06
CA SER A 93 -6.71 -7.02 8.35
C SER A 93 -6.97 -8.47 7.96
N ARG A 94 -5.92 -9.24 7.62
CA ARG A 94 -6.07 -10.63 7.17
C ARG A 94 -5.97 -11.66 8.28
N TYR A 95 -5.22 -11.35 9.34
CA TYR A 95 -4.82 -12.33 10.35
C TYR A 95 -5.21 -11.92 11.78
N LEU A 96 -5.94 -10.80 11.95
CA LEU A 96 -6.38 -10.28 13.25
C LEU A 96 -5.24 -10.04 14.24
N LEU A 97 -4.05 -9.71 13.72
CA LEU A 97 -2.83 -9.45 14.49
C LEU A 97 -2.70 -7.98 14.90
N ASN A 98 -1.97 -7.71 15.98
CA ASN A 98 -1.62 -6.35 16.34
C ASN A 98 -0.60 -5.77 15.35
N ASP A 99 -0.66 -4.44 15.17
CA ASP A 99 0.33 -3.70 14.41
C ASP A 99 1.65 -3.69 15.21
N GLY A 100 2.61 -4.53 14.84
CA GLY A 100 3.97 -4.48 15.40
C GLY A 100 4.41 -5.65 16.26
N THR A 101 3.56 -6.66 16.52
CA THR A 101 3.98 -7.89 17.22
C THR A 101 3.99 -9.10 16.28
N PRO A 102 5.15 -9.75 16.06
CA PRO A 102 5.24 -10.92 15.19
C PRO A 102 4.68 -12.22 15.78
N HIS A 103 4.47 -12.31 17.10
CA HIS A 103 4.15 -13.56 17.82
C HIS A 103 2.93 -13.46 18.76
N LEU A 104 1.83 -14.11 18.33
CA LEU A 104 1.05 -15.21 18.93
C LEU A 104 0.83 -15.39 20.45
N ASP A 105 0.83 -14.35 21.30
CA ASP A 105 0.38 -14.53 22.71
C ASP A 105 -0.74 -13.56 23.15
N SER A 106 -1.35 -12.81 22.23
CA SER A 106 -2.56 -12.07 22.57
C SER A 106 -3.79 -12.90 22.28
N GLU A 107 -4.54 -13.28 23.31
CA GLU A 107 -5.89 -13.85 23.20
C GLU A 107 -6.91 -12.88 22.59
N SER A 108 -6.50 -11.65 22.26
CA SER A 108 -7.36 -10.62 21.70
C SER A 108 -7.24 -10.51 20.18
N GLU A 109 -8.37 -10.63 19.51
CA GLU A 109 -8.51 -10.37 18.09
C GLU A 109 -8.37 -8.88 17.78
N HIS A 110 -7.54 -8.53 16.81
CA HIS A 110 -7.32 -7.15 16.41
C HIS A 110 -8.10 -6.79 15.14
N LEU A 111 -9.35 -6.36 15.31
CA LEU A 111 -10.25 -5.97 14.22
C LEU A 111 -9.75 -4.76 13.41
N THR A 112 -10.17 -4.69 12.14
CA THR A 112 -9.92 -3.56 11.24
C THR A 112 -11.10 -2.59 11.25
N PHE A 113 -10.81 -1.29 11.20
CA PHE A 113 -11.78 -0.21 11.35
C PHE A 113 -11.41 0.92 10.40
N GLU A 114 -12.33 1.87 10.20
CA GLU A 114 -12.14 3.01 9.30
C GLU A 114 -10.85 3.80 9.54
N LYS A 115 -10.41 3.95 10.80
CA LYS A 115 -9.13 4.61 11.13
C LYS A 115 -7.93 3.92 10.47
N HIS A 116 -7.96 2.60 10.34
CA HIS A 116 -6.92 1.82 9.67
C HIS A 116 -6.99 2.02 8.15
N TYR A 117 -8.20 2.15 7.60
CA TYR A 117 -8.38 2.47 6.19
C TYR A 117 -7.90 3.89 5.84
N LYS A 118 -8.25 4.90 6.64
CA LYS A 118 -7.71 6.26 6.52
C LYS A 118 -6.18 6.27 6.52
N LYS A 119 -5.59 5.53 7.47
CA LYS A 119 -4.13 5.37 7.55
C LYS A 119 -3.59 4.68 6.29
N ALA A 120 -4.25 3.63 5.80
CA ALA A 120 -3.84 2.95 4.57
C ALA A 120 -3.85 3.87 3.34
N LEU A 121 -4.90 4.69 3.16
CA LEU A 121 -4.98 5.67 2.06
C LEU A 121 -3.84 6.68 2.12
N LYS A 122 -3.56 7.24 3.31
CA LYS A 122 -2.43 8.18 3.50
C LYS A 122 -1.09 7.55 3.10
N ASN A 123 -0.83 6.34 3.57
CA ASN A 123 0.44 5.66 3.28
C ASN A 123 0.54 5.24 1.81
N LEU A 124 -0.57 4.84 1.19
CA LEU A 124 -0.60 4.53 -0.23
C LEU A 124 -0.38 5.78 -1.08
N ASN A 125 -0.96 6.93 -0.70
CA ASN A 125 -0.75 8.22 -1.36
C ASN A 125 0.75 8.56 -1.44
N HIS A 126 1.49 8.45 -0.33
CA HIS A 126 2.93 8.69 -0.32
C HIS A 126 3.70 7.77 -1.26
N ILE A 127 3.35 6.48 -1.33
CA ILE A 127 3.99 5.55 -2.26
C ILE A 127 3.66 5.91 -3.72
N MET A 128 2.45 6.37 -4.00
CA MET A 128 2.07 6.84 -5.33
C MET A 128 2.81 8.13 -5.72
N GLU A 129 3.04 9.05 -4.77
CA GLU A 129 3.86 10.24 -4.97
C GLU A 129 5.30 9.86 -5.30
N PHE A 130 5.91 8.93 -4.55
CA PHE A 130 7.22 8.39 -4.87
C PHE A 130 7.29 7.83 -6.30
N MET A 131 6.31 7.01 -6.69
CA MET A 131 6.27 6.41 -8.03
C MET A 131 6.08 7.46 -9.13
N THR A 132 5.32 8.52 -8.86
CA THR A 132 5.12 9.63 -9.79
C THR A 132 6.41 10.42 -9.94
N ASN A 133 7.04 10.81 -8.83
CA ASN A 133 8.24 11.65 -8.85
C ASN A 133 9.45 10.92 -9.44
N LYS A 134 9.57 9.60 -9.22
CA LYS A 134 10.74 8.82 -9.67
C LYS A 134 10.64 8.34 -11.12
N TYR A 135 9.43 8.09 -11.61
CA TYR A 135 9.20 7.41 -12.90
C TYR A 135 8.24 8.15 -13.83
N ASP A 136 7.83 9.37 -13.48
CA ASP A 136 6.85 10.16 -14.23
C ASP A 136 5.54 9.39 -14.46
N ASN A 137 5.14 8.58 -13.47
CA ASN A 137 3.93 7.77 -13.55
C ASN A 137 2.70 8.57 -13.17
N GLU A 138 1.67 8.51 -14.00
CA GLU A 138 0.37 9.10 -13.67
C GLU A 138 -0.62 8.09 -13.09
N PHE A 139 -1.36 8.55 -12.10
CA PHE A 139 -2.48 7.85 -11.48
C PHE A 139 -3.73 8.74 -11.52
N ASN A 140 -4.85 8.13 -11.85
CA ASN A 140 -6.14 8.79 -11.72
C ASN A 140 -6.50 8.95 -10.24
N VAL A 141 -7.13 10.07 -9.91
CA VAL A 141 -7.71 10.27 -8.57
C VAL A 141 -8.77 9.20 -8.32
N THR A 142 -8.68 8.52 -7.19
CA THR A 142 -9.67 7.55 -6.74
C THR A 142 -10.65 8.23 -5.80
N GLU A 143 -11.93 8.09 -6.09
CA GLU A 143 -13.02 8.67 -5.28
C GLU A 143 -13.34 7.74 -4.11
N ILE A 144 -13.43 8.32 -2.92
CA ILE A 144 -13.68 7.61 -1.66
C ILE A 144 -14.87 8.28 -0.97
N THR A 145 -15.84 7.48 -0.58
CA THR A 145 -17.12 7.90 0.01
C THR A 145 -17.32 7.32 1.41
N SER A 146 -16.70 6.18 1.71
CA SER A 146 -17.00 5.44 2.94
C SER A 146 -16.35 6.00 4.21
N ILE A 147 -15.39 6.92 4.08
CA ILE A 147 -14.67 7.52 5.19
C ILE A 147 -14.27 8.97 4.88
N ASN A 148 -14.18 9.80 5.91
CA ASN A 148 -13.58 11.14 5.81
C ASN A 148 -12.08 11.11 6.13
N PHE A 149 -11.25 11.72 5.28
CA PHE A 149 -9.80 11.87 5.48
C PHE A 149 -9.31 13.25 5.03
N GLU A 150 -8.08 13.61 5.39
CA GLU A 150 -7.42 14.85 4.94
C GLU A 150 -7.24 14.87 3.41
N GLU A 151 -6.95 16.03 2.82
CA GLU A 151 -6.73 16.10 1.38
C GLU A 151 -5.50 15.27 0.98
N LEU A 152 -5.69 14.37 0.01
CA LEU A 152 -4.63 13.51 -0.54
C LEU A 152 -4.58 13.69 -2.06
N LYS A 153 -3.38 13.72 -2.63
CA LYS A 153 -3.19 13.98 -4.07
C LYS A 153 -3.94 13.00 -4.97
N TYR A 154 -3.99 11.72 -4.58
CA TYR A 154 -4.59 10.66 -5.40
C TYR A 154 -5.92 10.11 -4.86
N PHE A 155 -6.44 10.68 -3.77
CA PHE A 155 -7.70 10.25 -3.17
C PHE A 155 -8.55 11.45 -2.81
N LYS A 156 -9.82 11.42 -3.21
CA LYS A 156 -10.77 12.52 -2.97
C LYS A 156 -11.97 12.02 -2.19
N ASN A 157 -12.33 12.72 -1.11
CA ASN A 157 -13.62 12.53 -0.45
C ASN A 157 -14.75 13.00 -1.36
N ILE A 158 -15.77 12.18 -1.55
CA ILE A 158 -17.02 12.58 -2.19
C ILE A 158 -18.14 12.42 -1.19
N SER A 159 -18.88 13.52 -0.99
CA SER A 159 -20.13 13.49 -0.25
C SER A 159 -21.15 12.70 -1.06
N VAL A 160 -21.65 11.60 -0.51
CA VAL A 160 -22.85 10.96 -1.04
C VAL A 160 -24.02 11.86 -0.64
N ASN A 161 -24.61 12.55 -1.62
CA ASN A 161 -25.92 13.16 -1.42
C ASN A 161 -26.91 12.01 -1.26
N VAL A 162 -27.27 11.72 -0.01
CA VAL A 162 -28.37 10.80 0.35
C VAL A 162 -29.69 11.55 0.21
#